data_AF-A0A392S945-F1
#
_entry.id   AF-A0A392S945-F1
#
_cell.length_a   1.000
_cell.length_b   1.000
_cell.length_c   1.000
_cell.angle_alpha   90.00
_cell.angle_beta   90.00
_cell.angle_gamma   90.00
#
_symmetry.space_group_name_H-M   'P 1'
#
loop_
_entity.id
_entity.type
_entity.pdbx_description
1 polymer ?
#
loop_
_entity_poly.entity_id
_entity_poly.type
_entity_poly.pdbx_seq_one_letter_code
_entity_poly.pdbx_strand_id
1 'polypeptide(L)'
;MFKREFLMKYFPADVKNKKVVDFMELKQGNMSVAEYAAKFESLSTFSPHYNTPEAEYDKCVKFKSGLRPDTKHLIRFSEIRDFPTLVNKSRICDED
;
A
#
# COMPACT_ATOMS: atom_id res chain seq x y z
N MET A 1 -15.82 -4.16 11.77
CA MET A 1 -15.12 -5.23 12.54
C MET A 1 -15.25 -6.62 11.92
N PHE A 2 -16.43 -7.03 11.42
CA PHE A 2 -16.68 -8.38 10.88
C PHE A 2 -15.66 -8.91 9.86
N LYS A 3 -15.29 -8.11 8.85
CA LYS A 3 -14.34 -8.55 7.79
C LYS A 3 -12.96 -8.95 8.33
N ARG A 4 -12.45 -8.23 9.34
CA ARG A 4 -11.13 -8.51 9.94
C ARG A 4 -11.15 -9.81 10.74
N GLU A 5 -12.14 -9.99 11.60
CA GLU A 5 -12.28 -11.22 12.39
C GLU A 5 -12.54 -12.43 11.50
N PHE A 6 -13.34 -12.27 10.43
CA PHE A 6 -13.58 -13.33 9.46
C PHE A 6 -12.28 -13.75 8.75
N LEU A 7 -11.50 -12.79 8.25
CA LEU A 7 -10.18 -13.07 7.66
C LEU A 7 -9.25 -13.75 8.67
N MET A 8 -9.21 -13.29 9.92
CA MET A 8 -8.36 -13.91 10.95
C MET A 8 -8.83 -15.31 11.39
N LYS A 9 -10.12 -15.59 11.40
CA LYS A 9 -10.66 -16.87 11.87
C LYS A 9 -10.71 -17.96 10.79
N TYR A 10 -10.94 -17.58 9.53
CA TYR A 10 -11.23 -18.54 8.46
C TYR A 10 -10.16 -18.66 7.37
N PHE A 11 -9.22 -17.70 7.24
CA PHE A 11 -8.10 -17.89 6.32
C PHE A 11 -7.00 -18.73 6.98
N PRO A 12 -6.55 -19.82 6.32
CA PRO A 12 -5.39 -20.59 6.75
C PRO A 12 -4.13 -19.71 6.95
N ALA A 13 -3.30 -20.06 7.92
CA ALA A 13 -2.14 -19.25 8.31
C ALA A 13 -1.11 -19.12 7.16
N ASP A 14 -0.92 -20.18 6.38
CA ASP A 14 -0.12 -20.22 5.16
C ASP A 14 -0.61 -19.21 4.11
N VAL A 15 -1.93 -19.11 3.90
CA VAL A 15 -2.51 -18.15 2.95
C VAL A 15 -2.29 -16.71 3.44
N LYS A 16 -2.44 -16.45 4.74
CA LYS A 16 -2.17 -15.12 5.31
C LYS A 16 -0.69 -14.74 5.20
N ASN A 17 0.20 -15.66 5.54
CA ASN A 17 1.65 -15.44 5.45
C ASN A 17 2.05 -15.13 4.01
N LYS A 18 1.48 -15.85 3.03
CA LYS A 18 1.67 -15.52 1.61
C LYS A 18 1.20 -14.10 1.27
N LYS A 19 0.02 -13.68 1.75
CA LYS A 19 -0.47 -12.30 1.53
C LYS A 19 0.41 -11.24 2.17
N VAL A 20 1.00 -11.51 3.34
CA VAL A 20 1.98 -10.60 3.96
C VAL A 20 3.26 -10.51 3.13
N VAL A 21 3.76 -11.64 2.62
CA VAL A 21 4.91 -11.65 1.70
C VAL A 21 4.59 -10.86 0.43
N ASP A 22 3.44 -11.13 -0.20
CA ASP A 22 2.97 -10.40 -1.38
C ASP A 22 2.91 -8.88 -1.12
N PHE A 23 2.49 -8.45 0.07
CA PHE A 23 2.47 -7.05 0.47
C PHE A 23 3.87 -6.45 0.64
N MET A 24 4.78 -7.20 1.27
CA MET A 24 6.16 -6.76 1.49
C MET A 24 6.92 -6.63 0.17
N GLU A 25 6.64 -7.47 -0.81
CA GLU A 25 7.27 -7.44 -2.14
C GLU A 25 6.53 -6.57 -3.15
N LEU A 26 5.38 -6.00 -2.78
CA LEU A 26 4.52 -5.25 -3.69
C LEU A 26 5.25 -4.03 -4.27
N LYS A 27 5.40 -4.03 -5.59
CA LYS A 27 5.88 -2.92 -6.41
C LYS A 27 4.81 -2.54 -7.43
N GLN A 28 4.79 -1.29 -7.86
CA GLN A 28 3.90 -0.78 -8.91
C GLN A 28 4.11 -1.56 -10.21
N GLY A 29 5.36 -1.88 -10.57
CA GLY A 29 5.64 -2.71 -11.75
C GLY A 29 5.09 -2.07 -13.02
N ASN A 30 4.22 -2.78 -13.76
CA ASN A 30 3.53 -2.26 -14.95
C ASN A 30 2.09 -1.78 -14.66
N MET A 31 1.66 -1.78 -13.40
CA MET A 31 0.34 -1.27 -12.99
C MET A 31 0.32 0.25 -12.98
N SER A 32 -0.83 0.84 -13.32
CA SER A 32 -1.10 2.24 -12.97
C SER A 32 -1.01 2.45 -11.46
N VAL A 33 -0.78 3.69 -11.01
CA VAL A 33 -0.82 4.02 -9.58
C VAL A 33 -2.17 3.66 -8.96
N ALA A 34 -3.27 3.80 -9.70
CA ALA A 34 -4.61 3.45 -9.23
C ALA A 34 -4.72 1.94 -8.92
N GLU A 35 -4.27 1.08 -9.85
CA GLU A 35 -4.25 -0.37 -9.66
C GLU A 35 -3.29 -0.79 -8.53
N TYR A 36 -2.11 -0.15 -8.47
CA TYR A 36 -1.15 -0.38 -7.40
C TYR A 36 -1.73 -0.02 -6.04
N ALA A 37 -2.40 1.13 -5.90
CA ALA A 37 -3.05 1.55 -4.67
C ALA A 37 -4.17 0.61 -4.24
N ALA A 38 -5.03 0.19 -5.16
CA ALA A 38 -6.08 -0.78 -4.88
C ALA A 38 -5.50 -2.12 -4.37
N LYS A 39 -4.43 -2.60 -5.00
CA LYS A 39 -3.74 -3.83 -4.57
C LYS A 39 -3.03 -3.64 -3.22
N PHE A 40 -2.43 -2.47 -2.99
CA PHE A 40 -1.79 -2.11 -1.73
C PHE A 40 -2.80 -2.14 -0.57
N GLU A 41 -3.94 -1.49 -0.71
CA GLU A 41 -4.98 -1.49 0.33
C GLU A 41 -5.56 -2.88 0.57
N SER A 42 -5.80 -3.64 -0.51
CA SER A 42 -6.29 -5.03 -0.39
C SER A 42 -5.34 -5.89 0.43
N LEU A 43 -4.03 -5.80 0.15
CA LEU A 43 -3.00 -6.56 0.85
C LEU A 43 -2.69 -6.01 2.24
N SER A 44 -2.80 -4.70 2.47
CA SER A 44 -2.57 -4.10 3.79
C SER A 44 -3.56 -4.61 4.83
N THR A 45 -4.76 -5.08 4.44
CA THR A 45 -5.73 -5.71 5.36
C THR A 45 -5.17 -6.93 6.10
N PHE A 46 -4.19 -7.63 5.52
CA PHE A 46 -3.49 -8.77 6.13
C PHE A 46 -2.32 -8.36 7.03
N SER A 47 -1.99 -7.06 7.04
CA SER A 47 -0.90 -6.44 7.79
C SER A 47 -1.44 -5.34 8.71
N PRO A 48 -2.10 -5.69 9.84
CA PRO A 48 -2.79 -4.73 10.70
C PRO A 48 -1.91 -3.60 11.23
N HIS A 49 -0.60 -3.84 11.32
CA HIS A 49 0.41 -2.87 11.76
C HIS A 49 0.52 -1.65 10.85
N TYR A 50 0.05 -1.70 9.60
CA TYR A 50 0.03 -0.54 8.69
C TYR A 50 -1.33 0.18 8.64
N ASN A 51 -2.35 -0.32 9.34
CA ASN A 51 -3.71 0.25 9.29
C ASN A 51 -4.11 0.94 10.59
N THR A 52 -3.13 1.46 11.35
CA THR A 52 -3.37 2.29 12.53
C THR A 52 -2.99 3.74 12.23
N PRO A 53 -3.60 4.73 12.90
CA PRO A 53 -3.25 6.14 12.71
C PRO A 53 -1.77 6.44 12.94
N GLU A 54 -1.14 5.74 13.88
CA GLU A 54 0.28 5.91 14.24
C GLU A 54 1.21 5.40 13.13
N ALA A 55 0.76 4.40 12.36
CA ALA A 55 1.52 3.80 11.27
C ALA A 55 1.24 4.44 9.90
N GLU A 56 0.42 5.51 9.84
CA GLU A 56 0.04 6.16 8.59
C GLU A 56 1.28 6.68 7.81
N TYR A 57 2.27 7.21 8.54
CA TYR A 57 3.53 7.63 7.96
C TYR A 57 4.32 6.44 7.40
N ASP A 58 4.42 5.35 8.16
CA ASP A 58 5.12 4.13 7.71
C ASP A 58 4.43 3.50 6.50
N LYS A 59 3.09 3.58 6.44
CA LYS A 59 2.28 3.19 5.28
C LYS A 59 2.65 4.02 4.06
N CYS A 60 2.80 5.34 4.22
CA CYS A 60 3.27 6.24 3.16
C CYS A 60 4.69 5.90 2.68
N VAL A 61 5.61 5.62 3.60
CA VAL A 61 6.99 5.21 3.27
C VAL A 61 6.97 3.90 2.50
N LYS A 62 6.18 2.92 2.95
CA LYS A 62 6.02 1.62 2.30
C LYS A 62 5.46 1.77 0.88
N PHE A 63 4.42 2.57 0.69
CA PHE A 63 3.87 2.87 -0.64
C PHE A 63 4.91 3.54 -1.55
N LYS A 64 5.58 4.60 -1.09
CA LYS A 64 6.64 5.29 -1.85
C LYS A 64 7.79 4.37 -2.25
N SER A 65 8.09 3.35 -1.43
CA SER A 65 9.16 2.39 -1.73
C SER A 65 8.84 1.49 -2.92
N GLY A 66 7.56 1.20 -3.17
CA GLY A 66 7.10 0.31 -4.23
C GLY A 66 6.75 1.03 -5.53
N LEU A 67 6.66 2.36 -5.54
CA LEU A 67 6.41 3.13 -6.76
C LEU A 67 7.54 3.01 -7.79
N ARG A 68 7.19 3.18 -9.06
CA ARG A 68 8.17 3.26 -10.15
C ARG A 68 9.12 4.44 -9.95
N PRO A 69 10.38 4.34 -10.42
CA PRO A 69 11.36 5.42 -10.27
C PRO A 69 10.86 6.78 -10.76
N ASP A 70 10.16 6.83 -11.90
CA ASP A 70 9.69 8.06 -12.53
C ASP A 70 8.66 8.78 -11.63
N THR A 71 7.59 8.08 -11.25
CA THR A 71 6.58 8.61 -10.31
C THR A 71 7.18 8.94 -8.95
N LYS A 72 8.09 8.08 -8.43
CA LYS A 72 8.75 8.26 -7.14
C LYS A 72 9.62 9.52 -7.11
N HIS A 73 10.27 9.85 -8.23
CA HIS A 73 11.10 11.05 -8.34
C HIS A 73 10.26 12.33 -8.23
N LEU A 74 9.11 12.36 -8.89
CA LEU A 74 8.19 13.51 -8.90
C LEU A 74 7.63 13.83 -7.50
N ILE A 75 7.37 12.79 -6.69
CA ILE A 75 6.84 12.96 -5.34
C ILE A 75 7.91 12.95 -4.25
N ARG A 76 9.19 12.72 -4.58
CA ARG A 76 10.30 12.53 -3.62
C ARG A 76 10.43 13.68 -2.62
N PHE A 77 10.25 14.90 -3.10
CA PHE A 77 10.40 16.12 -2.31
C PHE A 77 9.11 16.55 -1.60
N SER A 78 8.00 15.85 -1.85
CA SER A 78 6.75 16.12 -1.13
C SER A 78 6.80 15.44 0.24
N GLU A 79 6.76 16.23 1.32
CA GLU A 79 6.71 15.74 2.71
C GLU A 79 5.34 15.16 3.10
N ILE A 80 4.70 14.41 2.20
CA ILE A 80 3.36 13.87 2.42
C ILE A 80 3.45 12.75 3.45
N ARG A 81 2.63 12.88 4.50
CA ARG A 81 2.54 11.94 5.63
C ARG A 81 1.19 11.26 5.74
N ASP A 82 0.22 11.66 4.92
CA ASP A 82 -1.10 11.05 4.84
C ASP A 82 -1.24 10.23 3.55
N PHE A 83 -1.74 9.01 3.69
CA PHE A 83 -1.81 8.05 2.59
C PHE A 83 -2.75 8.50 1.47
N PRO A 84 -3.96 9.07 1.74
CA PRO A 84 -4.86 9.51 0.69
C PRO A 84 -4.26 10.61 -0.21
N THR A 85 -3.61 11.63 0.36
CA THR A 85 -2.96 12.68 -0.45
C THR A 85 -1.80 12.12 -1.25
N LEU A 86 -1.03 11.19 -0.67
CA LEU A 86 0.08 10.55 -1.36
C LEU A 86 -0.40 9.80 -2.59
N VAL A 87 -1.46 8.99 -2.46
CA VAL A 87 -2.05 8.23 -3.58
C VAL A 87 -2.58 9.18 -4.64
N ASN A 88 -3.30 10.23 -4.25
CA ASN A 88 -3.85 11.18 -5.22
C ASN A 88 -2.75 11.93 -5.99
N LYS A 89 -1.72 12.45 -5.31
CA LYS A 89 -0.57 13.06 -5.98
C LYS A 89 0.15 12.08 -6.90
N SER A 90 0.40 10.86 -6.42
CA SER A 90 1.10 9.84 -7.20
C SER A 90 0.32 9.49 -8.47
N ARG A 91 -1.01 9.46 -8.42
CA ARG A 91 -1.88 9.20 -9.57
C ARG A 91 -1.78 10.31 -10.61
N ILE A 92 -1.80 11.57 -10.18
CA ILE A 92 -1.64 12.72 -11.09
C ILE A 92 -0.30 12.62 -11.84
N CYS A 93 0.78 12.25 -11.14
CA CYS A 93 2.11 12.08 -11.73
C CYS A 93 2.31 10.80 -12.57
N ASP A 94 1.33 9.90 -12.62
CA ASP A 94 1.38 8.65 -13.41
C ASP A 94 0.64 8.80 -14.75
N GLU A 95 -0.18 9.85 -14.88
CA GLU A 95 -0.95 10.18 -16.09
C GLU A 95 -0.23 11.19 -17.02
N ASP A 96 0.93 11.70 -16.59
CA ASP A 96 1.84 12.58 -17.34
C ASP A 96 3.01 11.79 -17.98
#